data_AF-A0A4S8HD08-F1
#
_entry.id   AF-A0A4S8HD08-F1
#
_cell.length_a   1.000
_cell.length_b   1.000
_cell.length_c   1.000
_cell.angle_alpha   90.00
_cell.angle_beta   90.00
_cell.angle_gamma   90.00
#
_symmetry.space_group_name_H-M   'P 1'
#
loop_
_entity.id
_entity.type
_entity.pdbx_description
1 polymer ?
#
loop_
_entity_poly.entity_id
_entity_poly.type
_entity_poly.pdbx_seq_one_letter_code
_entity_poly.pdbx_strand_id
1 'polypeptide(L)'
;MLHAIINASSADLFNSTFEESNKDNPYYLFSKHLANNIRNLTTLQFAQQTMFVKLSEFVLSLFPFLVTSTRFVKRANDISFVMADIFKNGLSCTGPEFNIDYSKVLVSQGNLPGGILVHVKASLSTIHFTWEHYKCSRTGQGSDKAILVAYCEALNKCIYTTWGARRQDEEAILEVPQFHGHTVQTWLSFISADGKQISKSTYTGAVKLSDYTGALYVT
;
A
#
# COMPACT_ATOMS: atom_id res chain seq x y z
N MET A 1 -63.31 -20.76 -5.15
CA MET A 1 -62.19 -19.92 -4.66
C MET A 1 -60.85 -20.59 -4.98
N LEU A 2 -60.62 -20.99 -6.24
CA LEU A 2 -59.54 -21.92 -6.63
C LEU A 2 -58.85 -21.58 -7.97
N HIS A 3 -59.05 -20.36 -8.49
CA HIS A 3 -58.57 -19.98 -9.84
C HIS A 3 -57.48 -18.88 -9.87
N ALA A 4 -56.88 -18.51 -8.74
CA ALA A 4 -55.97 -17.35 -8.67
C ALA A 4 -54.47 -17.69 -8.51
N ILE A 5 -54.04 -18.95 -8.63
CA ILE A 5 -52.64 -19.33 -8.29
C ILE A 5 -51.72 -19.52 -9.51
N ILE A 6 -52.22 -19.56 -10.74
CA ILE A 6 -51.37 -19.90 -11.89
C ILE A 6 -50.99 -18.64 -12.67
N ASN A 7 -50.02 -17.88 -12.18
CA ASN A 7 -49.28 -16.89 -12.99
C ASN A 7 -47.90 -16.48 -12.42
N ALA A 8 -47.39 -17.16 -11.39
CA ALA A 8 -46.02 -16.93 -10.93
C ALA A 8 -45.03 -17.76 -11.76
N SER A 9 -43.96 -17.13 -12.25
CA SER A 9 -42.84 -17.82 -12.91
C SER A 9 -42.31 -18.93 -12.00
N SER A 10 -41.92 -20.07 -12.56
CA SER A 10 -41.34 -21.19 -11.78
C SER A 10 -40.12 -20.77 -10.97
N ALA A 11 -39.36 -19.77 -11.45
CA ALA A 11 -38.24 -19.16 -10.75
C ALA A 11 -38.69 -18.35 -9.51
N ASP A 12 -39.84 -17.68 -9.58
CA ASP A 12 -40.37 -16.88 -8.47
C ASP A 12 -40.90 -17.78 -7.35
N LEU A 13 -41.56 -18.89 -7.71
CA LEU A 13 -42.02 -19.91 -6.77
C LEU A 13 -40.86 -20.66 -6.10
N PHE A 14 -39.78 -20.93 -6.85
CA PHE A 14 -38.56 -21.52 -6.31
C PHE A 14 -37.84 -20.57 -5.36
N ASN A 15 -37.74 -19.28 -5.71
CA ASN A 15 -37.12 -18.29 -4.82
C ASN A 15 -37.94 -18.08 -3.55
N SER A 16 -39.27 -18.01 -3.63
CA SER A 16 -40.12 -17.82 -2.44
C SER A 16 -40.05 -19.01 -1.49
N THR A 17 -40.08 -20.24 -2.02
CA THR A 17 -39.93 -21.46 -1.21
C THR A 17 -38.54 -21.60 -0.62
N PHE A 18 -37.49 -21.20 -1.36
CA PHE A 18 -36.12 -21.17 -0.86
C PHE A 18 -35.93 -20.15 0.27
N GLU A 19 -36.47 -18.93 0.14
CA GLU A 19 -36.44 -17.92 1.19
C GLU A 19 -37.16 -18.39 2.47
N GLU A 20 -38.34 -19.00 2.30
CA GLU A 20 -39.17 -19.43 3.42
C GLU A 20 -38.56 -20.64 4.16
N SER A 21 -37.89 -21.53 3.43
CA SER A 21 -37.15 -22.65 4.03
C SER A 21 -35.92 -22.24 4.84
N ASN A 22 -35.32 -21.09 4.53
CA ASN A 22 -34.10 -20.59 5.17
C ASN A 22 -34.35 -19.42 6.14
N LYS A 23 -35.62 -19.06 6.40
CA LYS A 23 -35.98 -17.90 7.23
C LYS A 23 -35.40 -17.91 8.64
N ASP A 24 -35.09 -19.10 9.19
CA ASP A 24 -34.51 -19.27 10.53
C ASP A 24 -33.02 -19.68 10.47
N ASN A 25 -32.43 -19.80 9.27
CA ASN A 25 -31.03 -20.17 9.10
C ASN A 25 -30.13 -18.97 9.41
N PRO A 26 -29.27 -19.03 10.45
CA PRO A 26 -28.47 -17.89 10.89
C PRO A 26 -27.48 -17.41 9.81
N TYR A 27 -26.98 -18.30 8.96
CA TYR A 27 -26.07 -17.93 7.86
C TYR A 27 -26.82 -17.22 6.73
N TYR A 28 -28.01 -17.68 6.38
CA TYR A 28 -28.85 -17.06 5.38
C TYR A 28 -29.32 -15.66 5.85
N LEU A 29 -29.81 -15.56 7.08
CA LEU A 29 -30.20 -14.30 7.69
C LEU A 29 -29.03 -13.31 7.79
N PHE A 30 -27.85 -13.77 8.20
CA PHE A 30 -26.64 -12.95 8.25
C PHE A 30 -26.24 -12.47 6.85
N SER A 31 -26.25 -13.34 5.83
CA SER A 31 -25.95 -12.95 4.45
C SER A 31 -26.96 -11.95 3.87
N LYS A 32 -28.25 -12.11 4.17
CA LYS A 32 -29.33 -11.20 3.75
C LYS A 32 -29.22 -9.86 4.47
N HIS A 33 -28.88 -9.88 5.76
CA HIS A 33 -28.60 -8.68 6.55
C HIS A 33 -27.37 -7.91 6.02
N LEU A 34 -26.29 -8.61 5.66
CA LEU A 34 -25.13 -8.01 5.01
C LEU A 34 -25.50 -7.39 3.65
N ALA A 35 -26.20 -8.13 2.80
CA ALA A 35 -26.64 -7.63 1.49
C ALA A 35 -27.56 -6.41 1.60
N ASN A 36 -28.47 -6.39 2.57
CA ASN A 36 -29.35 -5.25 2.83
C ASN A 36 -28.61 -4.04 3.42
N ASN A 37 -27.65 -4.25 4.32
CA ASN A 37 -26.83 -3.15 4.84
C ASN A 37 -25.95 -2.53 3.76
N ILE A 38 -25.38 -3.34 2.86
CA ILE A 38 -24.62 -2.84 1.71
C ILE A 38 -25.51 -2.00 0.77
N ARG A 39 -26.78 -2.38 0.60
CA ARG A 39 -27.74 -1.61 -0.21
C ARG A 39 -28.19 -0.30 0.44
N ASN A 40 -28.09 -0.17 1.76
CA ASN A 40 -28.56 0.97 2.56
C ASN A 40 -27.42 1.80 3.17
N LEU A 41 -26.20 1.75 2.60
CA LEU A 41 -25.10 2.59 3.06
C LEU A 41 -25.41 4.06 2.80
N THR A 42 -25.27 4.89 3.83
CA THR A 42 -25.18 6.35 3.63
C THR A 42 -23.97 6.67 2.74
N THR A 43 -24.01 7.78 2.00
CA THR A 43 -22.90 8.21 1.13
C THR A 43 -21.56 8.25 1.86
N LEU A 44 -21.56 8.64 3.13
CA LEU A 44 -20.40 8.65 4.01
C LEU A 44 -19.90 7.24 4.36
N GLN A 45 -20.79 6.30 4.67
CA GLN A 45 -20.40 4.91 4.97
C GLN A 45 -19.87 4.18 3.73
N PHE A 46 -20.47 4.43 2.56
CA PHE A 46 -19.95 3.88 1.29
C PHE A 46 -18.55 4.40 0.99
N ALA A 47 -18.31 5.71 1.22
CA ALA A 47 -17.00 6.31 1.05
C ALA A 47 -15.96 5.76 2.05
N GLN A 48 -16.36 5.52 3.31
CA GLN A 48 -15.52 4.86 4.31
C GLN A 48 -15.15 3.43 3.92
N GLN A 49 -16.11 2.65 3.41
CA GLN A 49 -15.86 1.28 2.96
C GLN A 49 -14.92 1.26 1.76
N THR A 50 -15.17 2.12 0.75
CA THR A 50 -14.32 2.24 -0.44
C THR A 50 -12.90 2.62 -0.05
N MET A 51 -12.74 3.56 0.88
CA MET A 51 -11.44 3.95 1.41
C MET A 51 -10.75 2.80 2.15
N PHE A 52 -11.46 2.07 3.00
CA PHE A 52 -10.90 0.92 3.72
C PHE A 52 -10.40 -0.16 2.77
N VAL A 53 -11.11 -0.41 1.67
CA VAL A 53 -10.67 -1.34 0.61
C VAL A 53 -9.38 -0.86 -0.04
N LYS A 54 -9.33 0.40 -0.52
CA LYS A 54 -8.11 0.98 -1.12
C LYS A 54 -6.91 0.92 -0.17
N LEU A 55 -7.12 1.27 1.10
CA LEU A 55 -6.07 1.21 2.12
C LEU A 55 -5.59 -0.22 2.36
N SER A 56 -6.53 -1.17 2.47
CA SER A 56 -6.22 -2.58 2.67
C SER A 56 -5.40 -3.13 1.50
N GLU A 57 -5.80 -2.82 0.28
CA GLU A 57 -5.08 -3.18 -0.94
C GLU A 57 -3.65 -2.66 -0.93
N PHE A 58 -3.47 -1.37 -0.62
CA PHE A 58 -2.15 -0.75 -0.49
C PHE A 58 -1.28 -1.45 0.57
N VAL A 59 -1.81 -1.62 1.78
CA VAL A 59 -1.03 -2.22 2.89
C VAL A 59 -0.72 -3.69 2.62
N LEU A 60 -1.64 -4.43 1.99
CA LEU A 60 -1.37 -5.80 1.55
C LEU A 60 -0.28 -5.85 0.47
N SER A 61 -0.21 -4.86 -0.42
CA SER A 61 0.89 -4.75 -1.39
C SER A 61 2.25 -4.55 -0.71
N LEU A 62 2.27 -3.86 0.44
CA LEU A 62 3.48 -3.65 1.26
C LEU A 62 3.80 -4.85 2.16
N PHE A 63 2.88 -5.79 2.35
CA PHE A 63 3.02 -6.86 3.35
C PHE A 63 4.32 -7.69 3.21
N PRO A 64 4.74 -8.12 2.00
CA PRO A 64 6.01 -8.85 1.85
C PRO A 64 7.22 -8.04 2.33
N PHE A 65 7.22 -6.73 2.05
CA PHE A 65 8.24 -5.81 2.54
C PHE A 65 8.19 -5.67 4.06
N LEU A 66 7.01 -5.40 4.62
CA LEU A 66 6.83 -5.23 6.06
C LEU A 66 7.38 -6.46 6.78
N VAL A 67 6.90 -7.67 6.47
CA VAL A 67 7.38 -8.92 7.07
C VAL A 67 8.89 -9.12 6.92
N THR A 68 9.46 -8.79 5.77
CA THR A 68 10.91 -8.96 5.54
C THR A 68 11.71 -7.99 6.41
N SER A 69 11.25 -6.75 6.53
CA SER A 69 11.87 -5.72 7.38
C SER A 69 11.69 -6.00 8.88
N THR A 70 10.59 -6.67 9.29
CA THR A 70 10.28 -6.99 10.69
C THR A 70 11.15 -8.13 11.26
N ARG A 71 11.63 -9.07 10.43
CA ARG A 71 12.48 -10.20 10.88
C ARG A 71 13.72 -9.75 11.67
N PHE A 72 14.15 -8.53 11.38
CA PHE A 72 15.35 -7.90 11.91
C PHE A 72 15.08 -7.11 13.21
N VAL A 73 13.83 -6.72 13.48
CA VAL A 73 13.45 -5.94 14.66
C VAL A 73 12.21 -6.56 15.31
N LYS A 74 12.37 -7.09 16.54
CA LYS A 74 11.40 -7.93 17.29
C LYS A 74 9.98 -7.37 17.50
N ARG A 75 9.62 -6.22 16.93
CA ARG A 75 8.29 -5.59 17.03
C ARG A 75 7.98 -4.53 15.96
N ALA A 76 8.75 -4.46 14.87
CA ALA A 76 8.58 -3.37 13.91
C ALA A 76 7.63 -3.78 12.78
N ASN A 77 6.39 -3.27 12.80
CA ASN A 77 5.32 -3.35 11.80
C ASN A 77 4.30 -4.50 11.95
N ASP A 78 3.54 -4.46 13.05
CA ASP A 78 2.18 -5.03 13.03
C ASP A 78 1.39 -4.36 11.89
N ILE A 79 0.86 -5.14 10.96
CA ILE A 79 0.01 -4.64 9.86
C ILE A 79 -1.10 -3.77 10.44
N SER A 80 -1.70 -4.20 11.54
CA SER A 80 -2.76 -3.48 12.25
C SER A 80 -2.30 -2.10 12.73
N PHE A 81 -1.03 -1.97 13.14
CA PHE A 81 -0.46 -0.68 13.53
C PHE A 81 -0.23 0.21 12.31
N VAL A 82 0.33 -0.32 11.22
CA VAL A 82 0.54 0.42 9.96
C VAL A 82 -0.79 0.87 9.37
N MET A 83 -1.80 -0.01 9.36
CA MET A 83 -3.17 0.31 8.96
C MET A 83 -3.76 1.44 9.81
N ALA A 84 -3.64 1.34 11.13
CA ALA A 84 -4.17 2.36 12.04
C ALA A 84 -3.45 3.71 11.89
N ASP A 85 -2.13 3.71 11.69
CA ASP A 85 -1.34 4.93 11.51
C ASP A 85 -1.70 5.64 10.20
N ILE A 86 -1.77 4.92 9.08
CA ILE A 86 -2.17 5.51 7.80
C ILE A 86 -3.62 5.97 7.85
N PHE A 87 -4.51 5.22 8.49
CA PHE A 87 -5.90 5.64 8.66
C PHE A 87 -6.03 6.92 9.51
N LYS A 88 -5.18 7.10 10.52
CA LYS A 88 -5.22 8.29 11.38
C LYS A 88 -4.55 9.51 10.75
N ASN A 89 -3.43 9.29 10.07
CA ASN A 89 -2.51 10.36 9.68
C ASN A 89 -2.36 10.51 8.16
N GLY A 90 -2.45 9.42 7.40
CA GLY A 90 -2.15 9.35 5.97
C GLY A 90 -3.36 9.49 5.06
N LEU A 91 -4.49 10.02 5.55
CA LEU A 91 -5.66 10.27 4.71
C LEU A 91 -5.70 11.73 4.28
N SER A 92 -6.03 11.93 3.00
CA SER A 92 -6.37 13.22 2.43
C SER A 92 -7.77 13.16 1.82
N CYS A 93 -8.53 14.24 2.01
CA CYS A 93 -9.83 14.40 1.37
C CYS A 93 -9.69 15.46 0.28
N THR A 94 -10.07 15.11 -0.95
CA THR A 94 -10.18 16.07 -2.04
C THR A 94 -11.61 15.99 -2.57
N GLY A 95 -12.52 16.78 -1.97
CA GLY A 95 -13.96 16.67 -2.24
C GLY A 95 -14.58 15.41 -1.61
N PRO A 96 -15.49 14.71 -2.30
CA PRO A 96 -16.12 13.48 -1.80
C PRO A 96 -15.22 12.24 -1.90
N GLU A 97 -14.05 12.35 -2.54
CA GLU A 97 -13.11 11.25 -2.73
C GLU A 97 -11.99 11.28 -1.69
N PHE A 98 -11.70 10.11 -1.13
CA PHE A 98 -10.60 9.89 -0.19
C PHE A 98 -9.40 9.31 -0.93
N ASN A 99 -8.22 9.89 -0.67
CA ASN A 99 -6.94 9.47 -1.23
C ASN A 99 -5.91 9.26 -0.11
N ILE A 100 -4.97 8.36 -0.36
CA ILE A 100 -3.84 8.13 0.55
C ILE A 100 -2.81 9.24 0.33
N ASP A 101 -2.52 9.98 1.38
CA ASP A 101 -1.41 10.92 1.43
C ASP A 101 -0.11 10.17 1.70
N TYR A 102 0.53 9.69 0.63
CA TYR A 102 1.77 8.92 0.69
C TYR A 102 2.91 9.64 1.41
N SER A 103 2.89 10.98 1.47
CA SER A 103 3.92 11.76 2.17
C SER A 103 3.93 11.54 3.67
N LYS A 104 2.80 11.10 4.24
CA LYS A 104 2.64 10.80 5.67
C LYS A 104 2.75 9.31 5.98
N VAL A 105 2.83 8.46 4.95
CA VAL A 105 2.95 7.01 5.13
C VAL A 105 4.37 6.66 5.56
N LEU A 106 4.49 5.92 6.67
CA LEU A 106 5.73 5.33 7.11
C LEU A 106 5.77 3.85 6.72
N VAL A 107 6.73 3.48 5.89
CA VAL A 107 6.97 2.08 5.51
C VAL A 107 7.87 1.38 6.53
N SER A 108 8.70 2.11 7.25
CA SER A 108 9.49 1.59 8.37
C SER A 108 9.57 2.58 9.53
N GLN A 109 9.61 2.06 10.75
CA GLN A 109 9.76 2.86 11.96
C GLN A 109 10.78 2.22 12.90
N GLY A 110 11.79 3.00 13.28
CA GLY A 110 12.80 2.58 14.25
C GLY A 110 13.70 3.74 14.65
N ASN A 111 14.74 3.43 15.43
CA ASN A 111 15.57 4.42 16.11
C ASN A 111 16.80 4.87 15.31
N LEU A 112 17.10 4.24 14.17
CA LEU A 112 18.17 4.74 13.31
C LEU A 112 17.72 6.05 12.64
N PRO A 113 18.66 6.99 12.41
CA PRO A 113 18.36 8.20 11.66
C PRO A 113 18.03 7.86 10.20
N GLY A 114 16.94 8.43 9.69
CA GLY A 114 16.52 8.30 8.29
C GLY A 114 17.46 9.00 7.31
N GLY A 115 17.12 8.97 6.02
CA GLY A 115 17.89 9.63 4.97
C GLY A 115 17.86 11.15 5.07
N ILE A 116 18.97 11.78 4.70
CA ILE A 116 19.17 13.23 4.69
C ILE A 116 19.40 13.64 3.24
N LEU A 117 18.77 14.76 2.82
CA LEU A 117 18.91 15.35 1.48
C LEU A 117 18.79 14.29 0.38
N VAL A 118 17.68 13.54 0.45
CA VAL A 118 17.43 12.43 -0.46
C VAL A 118 16.85 12.95 -1.76
N HIS A 119 17.45 12.53 -2.88
CA HIS A 119 16.99 12.82 -4.22
C HIS A 119 16.73 11.53 -4.99
N VAL A 120 15.77 11.59 -5.91
CA VAL A 120 15.37 10.44 -6.71
C VAL A 120 15.27 10.82 -8.18
N LYS A 121 15.83 9.98 -9.04
CA LYS A 121 15.73 10.12 -10.49
C LYS A 121 15.20 8.81 -11.08
N ALA A 122 14.04 8.87 -11.72
CA ALA A 122 13.48 7.74 -12.45
C ALA A 122 14.05 7.68 -13.87
N SER A 123 14.26 6.47 -14.37
CA SER A 123 14.55 6.16 -15.77
C SER A 123 13.44 5.26 -16.33
N LEU A 124 13.72 4.50 -17.39
CA LEU A 124 12.75 3.57 -17.98
C LEU A 124 12.39 2.43 -17.01
N SER A 125 13.41 1.70 -16.54
CA SER A 125 13.24 0.50 -15.71
C SER A 125 13.85 0.62 -14.32
N THR A 126 14.43 1.77 -13.98
CA THR A 126 15.22 1.95 -12.76
C THR A 126 14.83 3.23 -12.04
N ILE A 127 15.04 3.22 -10.73
CA ILE A 127 14.94 4.41 -9.89
C ILE A 127 16.28 4.56 -9.17
N HIS A 128 16.96 5.68 -9.43
CA HIS A 128 18.21 6.03 -8.78
C HIS A 128 17.93 6.89 -7.55
N PHE A 129 18.40 6.44 -6.39
CA PHE A 129 18.32 7.15 -5.12
C PHE A 129 19.70 7.66 -4.76
N THR A 130 19.79 8.92 -4.37
CA THR A 130 21.00 9.54 -3.83
C THR A 130 20.68 10.22 -2.51
N TRP A 131 21.59 10.18 -1.55
CA TRP A 131 21.43 10.79 -0.23
C TRP A 131 22.77 11.26 0.32
N GLU A 132 22.75 12.12 1.33
CA GLU A 132 23.98 12.56 1.99
C GLU A 132 24.31 11.71 3.22
N HIS A 133 25.59 11.36 3.38
CA HIS A 133 26.12 10.74 4.58
C HIS A 133 27.19 11.62 5.24
N TYR A 134 26.78 12.39 6.25
CA TYR A 134 27.76 13.07 7.09
C TYR A 134 28.48 12.07 7.99
N LYS A 135 29.80 12.18 8.13
CA LYS A 135 30.57 11.40 9.11
C LYS A 135 30.40 11.94 10.54
N CYS A 136 29.16 12.10 10.97
CA CYS A 136 28.83 12.52 12.34
C CYS A 136 28.19 11.35 13.09
N SER A 137 28.60 11.15 14.34
CA SER A 137 28.19 10.02 15.20
C SER A 137 26.66 9.85 15.38
N ARG A 138 25.88 10.88 15.03
CA ARG A 138 24.41 10.91 15.14
C ARG A 138 23.67 10.53 13.86
N THR A 139 24.36 10.21 12.77
CA THR A 139 23.75 10.02 11.43
C THR A 139 23.73 8.58 10.95
N GLY A 140 23.87 7.61 11.85
CA GLY A 140 23.91 6.18 11.52
C GLY A 140 25.33 5.76 11.13
N GLN A 141 25.54 4.44 11.01
CA GLN A 141 26.85 3.94 10.61
C GLN A 141 26.95 3.94 9.09
N GLY A 142 28.12 4.28 8.56
CA GLY A 142 28.37 4.21 7.11
C GLY A 142 28.12 2.81 6.53
N SER A 143 28.24 1.77 7.36
CA SER A 143 27.96 0.36 7.02
C SER A 143 26.49 -0.03 6.97
N ASP A 144 25.57 0.82 7.46
CA ASP A 144 24.13 0.60 7.39
C ASP A 144 23.72 0.37 5.91
N LYS A 145 22.75 -0.49 5.66
CA LYS A 145 22.29 -0.81 4.30
C LYS A 145 21.04 -0.03 3.95
N ALA A 146 20.99 0.48 2.73
CA ALA A 146 19.83 1.17 2.20
C ALA A 146 18.68 0.18 1.95
N ILE A 147 17.48 0.60 2.36
CA ILE A 147 16.20 -0.01 2.04
C ILE A 147 15.52 0.93 1.06
N LEU A 148 15.22 0.44 -0.15
CA LEU A 148 14.51 1.20 -1.18
C LEU A 148 13.14 0.58 -1.39
N VAL A 149 12.10 1.41 -1.51
CA VAL A 149 10.73 0.97 -1.73
C VAL A 149 10.11 1.82 -2.83
N ALA A 150 9.45 1.16 -3.79
CA ALA A 150 8.67 1.80 -4.84
C ALA A 150 7.28 1.13 -4.93
N TYR A 151 6.23 1.93 -4.80
CA TYR A 151 4.84 1.49 -4.93
C TYR A 151 4.18 2.11 -6.16
N CYS A 152 3.57 1.28 -6.99
CA CYS A 152 2.76 1.72 -8.12
C CYS A 152 1.27 1.55 -7.79
N GLU A 153 0.55 2.67 -7.67
CA GLU A 153 -0.89 2.66 -7.37
C GLU A 153 -1.71 2.03 -8.50
N ALA A 154 -1.37 2.33 -9.75
CA ALA A 154 -2.10 1.81 -10.92
C ALA A 154 -2.06 0.28 -11.03
N LEU A 155 -0.97 -0.34 -10.57
CA LEU A 155 -0.79 -1.79 -10.58
C LEU A 155 -1.03 -2.43 -9.21
N ASN A 156 -1.26 -1.62 -8.18
CA ASN A 156 -1.29 -2.00 -6.77
C ASN A 156 -0.14 -2.97 -6.40
N LYS A 157 1.09 -2.58 -6.75
CA LYS A 157 2.29 -3.42 -6.58
C LYS A 157 3.41 -2.64 -5.91
N CYS A 158 4.14 -3.33 -5.04
CA CYS A 158 5.34 -2.82 -4.40
C CYS A 158 6.56 -3.61 -4.86
N ILE A 159 7.64 -2.90 -5.19
CA ILE A 159 8.99 -3.46 -5.37
C ILE A 159 9.89 -2.82 -4.32
N TYR A 160 10.78 -3.62 -3.73
CA TYR A 160 11.68 -3.16 -2.69
C TYR A 160 12.98 -3.95 -2.66
N THR A 161 13.99 -3.37 -2.02
CA THR A 161 15.19 -4.07 -1.56
C THR A 161 15.43 -3.74 -0.10
N THR A 162 15.78 -4.74 0.72
CA THR A 162 16.07 -4.56 2.14
C THR A 162 17.57 -4.53 2.44
N TRP A 163 18.43 -4.84 1.46
CA TRP A 163 19.87 -4.98 1.66
C TRP A 163 20.67 -4.36 0.49
N GLY A 164 20.41 -3.08 0.22
CA GLY A 164 21.04 -2.34 -0.87
C GLY A 164 22.50 -1.92 -0.62
N ALA A 165 22.87 -0.80 -1.23
CA ALA A 165 24.17 -0.17 -1.02
C ALA A 165 24.39 0.23 0.45
N ARG A 166 25.64 0.43 0.85
CA ARG A 166 25.94 0.96 2.17
C ARG A 166 25.57 2.44 2.24
N ARG A 167 25.26 2.93 3.42
CA ARG A 167 24.89 4.33 3.64
C ARG A 167 26.00 5.29 3.22
N GLN A 168 27.25 4.91 3.43
CA GLN A 168 28.43 5.66 2.99
C GLN A 168 28.66 5.66 1.47
N ASP A 169 27.97 4.80 0.72
CA ASP A 169 28.07 4.77 -0.75
C ASP A 169 27.24 5.90 -1.37
N GLU A 170 26.32 6.52 -0.60
CA GLU A 170 25.52 7.72 -0.96
C GLU A 170 24.58 7.57 -2.17
N GLU A 171 24.58 6.42 -2.82
CA GLU A 171 23.69 6.10 -3.93
C GLU A 171 23.27 4.63 -3.98
N ALA A 172 22.09 4.37 -4.54
CA ALA A 172 21.64 3.02 -4.88
C ALA A 172 20.57 3.03 -5.99
N ILE A 173 20.50 1.94 -6.74
CA ILE A 173 19.53 1.74 -7.81
C ILE A 173 18.50 0.68 -7.39
N LEU A 174 17.22 0.96 -7.65
CA LEU A 174 16.14 -0.01 -7.57
C LEU A 174 15.63 -0.33 -8.97
N GLU A 175 15.71 -1.60 -9.36
CA GLU A 175 15.15 -2.12 -10.62
C GLU A 175 13.63 -2.30 -10.49
N VAL A 176 12.87 -1.66 -11.36
CA VAL A 176 11.40 -1.65 -11.40
C VAL A 176 10.84 -1.84 -12.84
N PRO A 177 11.27 -2.86 -13.58
CA PRO A 177 10.95 -3.02 -15.01
C PRO A 177 9.44 -3.15 -15.31
N GLN A 178 8.62 -3.47 -14.31
CA GLN A 178 7.18 -3.60 -14.47
C GLN A 178 6.40 -2.28 -14.33
N PHE A 179 7.07 -1.18 -13.93
CA PHE A 179 6.42 0.11 -13.64
C PHE A 179 6.56 1.14 -14.77
N HIS A 180 7.00 0.73 -15.96
CA HIS A 180 7.20 1.64 -17.09
C HIS A 180 5.93 2.42 -17.41
N GLY A 181 6.08 3.72 -17.65
CA GLY A 181 4.95 4.62 -17.93
C GLY A 181 4.08 5.02 -16.75
N HIS A 182 4.26 4.37 -15.60
CA HIS A 182 3.49 4.66 -14.41
C HIS A 182 4.21 5.63 -13.49
N THR A 183 3.41 6.36 -12.70
CA THR A 183 3.90 7.10 -11.53
C THR A 183 4.02 6.15 -10.35
N VAL A 184 5.13 6.25 -9.64
CA VAL A 184 5.40 5.44 -8.45
C VAL A 184 5.74 6.32 -7.26
N GLN A 185 5.27 5.90 -6.10
CA GLN A 185 5.55 6.50 -4.80
C GLN A 185 6.81 5.86 -4.23
N THR A 186 7.75 6.65 -3.72
CA THR A 186 9.08 6.14 -3.33
C THR A 186 9.43 6.48 -1.88
N TRP A 187 10.14 5.57 -1.22
CA TRP A 187 10.67 5.76 0.13
C TRP A 187 12.10 5.22 0.24
N LEU A 188 12.90 5.89 1.07
CA LEU A 188 14.23 5.45 1.49
C LEU A 188 14.24 5.19 3.00
N SER A 189 14.90 4.12 3.41
CA SER A 189 15.20 3.83 4.82
C SER A 189 16.56 3.13 4.93
N PHE A 190 17.01 2.85 6.15
CA PHE A 190 18.26 2.17 6.44
C PHE A 190 18.05 1.08 7.47
N ILE A 191 18.83 0.01 7.34
CA ILE A 191 18.95 -1.07 8.31
C ILE A 191 20.40 -1.21 8.74
N SER A 192 20.65 -1.44 10.02
CA SER A 192 22.01 -1.62 10.52
C SER A 192 22.66 -2.84 9.87
N ALA A 193 24.00 -2.83 9.75
CA ALA A 193 24.73 -3.94 9.13
C ALA A 193 24.50 -5.30 9.81
N ASP A 194 24.17 -5.31 11.10
CA ASP A 194 23.82 -6.50 11.87
C ASP A 194 22.33 -6.88 11.79
N GLY A 195 21.52 -6.07 11.08
CA GLY A 195 20.09 -6.30 10.89
C GLY A 195 19.30 -6.24 12.19
N LYS A 196 19.68 -5.38 13.16
CA LYS A 196 18.97 -5.28 14.45
C LYS A 196 18.24 -3.96 14.66
N GLN A 197 18.57 -2.96 13.86
CA GLN A 197 17.98 -1.63 13.95
C GLN A 197 17.57 -1.17 12.56
N ILE A 198 16.44 -0.46 12.48
CA ILE A 198 15.92 0.14 11.24
C ILE A 198 15.67 1.62 11.47
N SER A 199 15.71 2.43 10.41
CA SER A 199 15.39 3.84 10.49
C SER A 199 13.90 4.10 10.28
N LYS A 200 13.45 5.28 10.71
CA LYS A 200 12.23 5.86 10.18
C LYS A 200 12.40 6.08 8.67
N SER A 201 11.41 5.66 7.87
CA SER A 201 11.44 5.88 6.43
C SER A 201 11.26 7.34 6.07
N THR A 202 11.97 7.79 5.03
CA THR A 202 11.83 9.09 4.40
C THR A 202 11.06 8.91 3.09
N TYR A 203 9.92 9.57 2.93
CA TYR A 203 9.23 9.64 1.65
C TYR A 203 10.02 10.55 0.70
N THR A 204 10.26 10.07 -0.51
CA THR A 204 11.13 10.73 -1.50
C THR A 204 10.37 11.32 -2.68
N GLY A 205 9.04 11.23 -2.66
CA GLY A 205 8.18 11.80 -3.69
C GLY A 205 7.62 10.80 -4.68
N ALA A 206 6.72 11.29 -5.51
CA ALA A 206 6.18 10.59 -6.66
C ALA A 206 7.09 10.83 -7.86
N VAL A 207 7.51 9.76 -8.53
CA VAL A 207 8.33 9.83 -9.75
C VAL A 207 7.65 9.09 -10.88
N LYS A 208 7.66 9.69 -12.08
CA LYS A 208 7.12 9.07 -13.28
C LYS A 208 8.24 8.35 -14.03
N LEU A 209 8.09 7.04 -14.24
CA LEU A 209 8.99 6.30 -15.10
C LEU A 209 8.71 6.64 -16.56
N SER A 210 9.78 6.76 -17.35
CA SER A 210 9.63 7.08 -18.76
C SER A 210 8.95 5.93 -19.51
N ASP A 211 8.18 6.26 -20.54
CA ASP A 211 7.67 5.29 -21.49
C ASP A 211 8.76 4.91 -22.52
N TYR A 212 8.67 3.71 -23.10
CA TYR A 212 9.55 3.28 -24.19
C TYR A 212 9.54 4.26 -25.39
N THR A 213 8.48 5.06 -25.54
CA THR A 213 8.28 6.02 -26.62
C THR A 213 9.23 7.23 -26.55
N GLY A 214 9.88 7.49 -25.40
CA GLY A 214 10.81 8.61 -25.21
C GLY A 214 12.25 8.35 -25.63
N ALA A 215 12.62 7.10 -25.96
CA ALA A 215 14.00 6.73 -26.29
C ALA A 215 14.33 6.81 -27.80
N LEU A 216 13.35 7.13 -28.66
CA LEU A 216 13.53 7.12 -30.12
C LEU A 216 13.85 8.49 -30.76
N TYR A 217 14.06 9.55 -29.97
CA TYR A 217 14.41 10.87 -30.51
C TYR A 217 15.60 11.50 -29.79
N VAL A 218 16.77 10.89 -29.92
CA VAL A 218 18.04 11.62 -29.81
C VAL A 218 18.91 11.14 -30.97
N THR A 219 18.90 11.90 -32.06
CA THR A 219 19.87 11.78 -33.17
C THR A 219 20.81 12.96 -33.08
#